data_AF-A0A261R862-F1
#
_entry.id   AF-A0A261R862-F1
#
_cell.length_a   1.000
_cell.length_b   1.000
_cell.length_c   1.000
_cell.angle_alpha   90.00
_cell.angle_beta   90.00
_cell.angle_gamma   90.00
#
_symmetry.space_group_name_H-M   'P 1'
#
loop_
_entity.id
_entity.type
_entity.pdbx_description
1 polymer ?
#
loop_
_entity_poly.entity_id
_entity_poly.type
_entity_poly.pdbx_seq_one_letter_code
_entity_poly.pdbx_strand_id
1 'polypeptide(L)'
;MDFPVRTLQQLRPVLQGFRKAKGLTQAQLAARLGISQQSYAKLEAAPAKASVERLFTVLQMLRVEVHLRPMDQQDANASKLEW
;
A
#
# COMPACT_ATOMS: atom_id res chain seq x y z
N MET A 1 -6.36 2.04 -11.40
CA MET A 1 -7.33 1.28 -10.59
C MET A 1 -7.01 1.57 -9.13
N ASP A 2 -7.99 2.03 -8.36
CA ASP A 2 -7.80 2.39 -6.96
C ASP A 2 -7.99 1.15 -6.06
N PHE A 3 -7.15 1.01 -5.02
CA PHE A 3 -7.25 -0.06 -4.02
C PHE A 3 -7.60 0.55 -2.67
N PRO A 4 -8.88 0.74 -2.34
CA PRO A 4 -9.27 1.35 -1.08
C PRO A 4 -8.83 0.48 0.10
N VAL A 5 -8.04 1.06 1.01
CA VAL A 5 -7.62 0.44 2.27
C VAL A 5 -8.48 1.01 3.39
N ARG A 6 -9.46 0.21 3.83
CA ARG A 6 -10.37 0.51 4.94
C ARG A 6 -9.90 -0.09 6.27
N THR A 7 -9.08 -1.14 6.23
CA THR A 7 -8.52 -1.78 7.43
C THR A 7 -7.03 -2.07 7.27
N LEU A 8 -6.32 -2.13 8.40
CA LEU A 8 -4.88 -2.39 8.41
C LEU A 8 -4.52 -3.76 7.82
N GLN A 9 -5.39 -4.77 7.94
CA GLN A 9 -5.15 -6.10 7.35
C GLN A 9 -5.07 -6.06 5.81
N GLN A 10 -5.68 -5.06 5.16
CA GLN A 10 -5.65 -4.92 3.70
C GLN A 10 -4.30 -4.42 3.18
N LEU A 11 -3.45 -3.83 4.03
CA LEU A 11 -2.14 -3.30 3.59
C LEU A 11 -1.22 -4.39 3.03
N ARG A 12 -1.18 -5.58 3.66
CA ARG A 12 -0.31 -6.67 3.22
C ARG A 12 -0.62 -7.16 1.81
N PRO A 13 -1.84 -7.59 1.48
CA PRO A 13 -2.15 -8.03 0.12
C PRO A 13 -1.98 -6.92 -0.92
N VAL A 14 -2.24 -5.64 -0.55
CA VAL A 14 -2.00 -4.49 -1.43
C VAL A 14 -0.51 -4.34 -1.77
N LEU A 15 0.36 -4.29 -0.75
CA LEU A 15 1.82 -4.19 -0.98
C LEU A 15 2.36 -5.37 -1.79
N GLN A 16 1.93 -6.59 -1.45
CA GLN A 16 2.34 -7.79 -2.16
C GLN A 16 1.88 -7.77 -3.62
N GLY A 17 0.65 -7.32 -3.87
CA GLY A 17 0.07 -7.18 -5.21
C GLY A 17 0.89 -6.23 -6.06
N PHE A 18 1.17 -5.02 -5.57
CA PHE A 18 1.99 -4.04 -6.30
C PHE A 18 3.42 -4.52 -6.54
N ARG A 19 4.05 -5.17 -5.55
CA ARG A 19 5.38 -5.76 -5.74
C ARG A 19 5.38 -6.80 -6.86
N LYS A 20 4.42 -7.72 -6.85
CA LYS A 20 4.29 -8.78 -7.86
C LYS A 20 3.94 -8.22 -9.24
N ALA A 21 3.07 -7.21 -9.32
CA ALA A 21 2.73 -6.53 -10.57
C ALA A 21 3.95 -5.87 -11.23
N LYS A 22 4.99 -5.53 -10.45
CA LYS A 22 6.28 -5.04 -10.95
C LYS A 22 7.30 -6.13 -11.26
N GLY A 23 6.94 -7.41 -11.12
CA GLY A 23 7.85 -8.52 -11.33
C GLY A 23 8.98 -8.61 -10.30
N LEU A 24 8.83 -7.94 -9.14
CA LEU A 24 9.89 -7.90 -8.13
C LEU A 24 9.75 -9.05 -7.13
N THR A 25 10.85 -9.71 -6.81
CA THR A 25 10.95 -10.58 -5.63
C THR A 25 11.12 -9.73 -4.36
N GLN A 26 10.92 -10.34 -3.18
CA GLN A 26 11.23 -9.67 -1.91
C GLN A 26 12.70 -9.26 -1.83
N ALA A 27 13.62 -10.10 -2.32
CA ALA A 27 15.05 -9.81 -2.31
C ALA A 27 15.40 -8.63 -3.21
N GLN A 28 14.81 -8.54 -4.41
CA GLN A 28 15.03 -7.42 -5.32
C GLN A 28 14.54 -6.09 -4.75
N LEU A 29 13.37 -6.06 -4.11
CA LEU A 29 12.86 -4.84 -3.50
C LEU A 29 13.68 -4.45 -2.26
N ALA A 30 14.08 -5.43 -1.44
CA ALA A 30 14.97 -5.21 -0.31
C ALA A 30 16.31 -4.60 -0.74
N ALA A 31 16.91 -5.13 -1.80
CA ALA A 31 18.16 -4.60 -2.37
C ALA A 31 18.02 -3.14 -2.79
N ARG A 32 16.92 -2.77 -3.46
CA ARG A 32 16.64 -1.38 -3.85
C ARG A 32 16.40 -0.44 -2.65
N LEU A 33 15.91 -0.98 -1.54
CA LEU A 33 15.72 -0.27 -0.27
C LEU A 33 17.01 -0.21 0.59
N GLY A 34 18.11 -0.84 0.14
CA GLY A 34 19.36 -0.92 0.90
C GLY A 34 19.25 -1.74 2.19
N ILE A 35 18.35 -2.74 2.23
CA ILE A 35 18.05 -3.53 3.44
C ILE A 35 18.11 -5.03 3.12
N SER A 36 18.19 -5.88 4.16
CA SER A 36 18.16 -7.33 3.95
C SER A 36 16.78 -7.82 3.49
N GLN A 37 16.75 -8.91 2.72
CA GLN A 37 15.49 -9.58 2.33
C GLN A 37 14.64 -9.91 3.56
N GLN A 38 15.26 -10.41 4.64
CA GLN A 38 14.54 -10.78 5.86
C GLN A 38 13.85 -9.56 6.51
N SER A 39 14.51 -8.40 6.51
CA SER A 39 13.93 -7.15 7.01
C SER A 39 12.73 -6.72 6.17
N TYR A 40 12.84 -6.80 4.84
CA TYR A 40 11.70 -6.52 3.96
C TYR A 40 10.57 -7.55 4.13
N ALA A 41 10.88 -8.84 4.26
CA ALA A 41 9.88 -9.88 4.43
C ALA A 41 9.07 -9.70 5.73
N LYS A 42 9.73 -9.32 6.84
CA LYS A 42 9.05 -8.96 8.10
C LYS A 42 8.12 -7.76 7.93
N LEU A 43 8.57 -6.73 7.19
CA LEU A 43 7.76 -5.56 6.87
C LEU A 43 6.55 -5.94 6.01
N GLU A 44 6.73 -6.69 4.91
CA GLU A 44 5.63 -7.11 4.02
C GLU A 44 4.64 -8.03 4.75
N ALA A 45 5.11 -8.85 5.70
CA ALA A 45 4.25 -9.72 6.50
C ALA A 45 3.38 -8.97 7.52
N ALA A 46 3.85 -7.83 8.05
CA ALA A 46 3.15 -7.04 9.06
C ALA A 46 3.32 -5.52 8.83
N PRO A 47 2.83 -4.97 7.71
CA PRO A 47 3.08 -3.57 7.33
C PRO A 47 2.48 -2.57 8.31
N ALA A 48 1.40 -2.94 9.02
CA ALA A 48 0.78 -2.14 10.07
C ALA A 48 1.68 -1.91 11.31
N LYS A 49 2.75 -2.70 11.48
CA LYS A 49 3.74 -2.54 12.56
C LYS A 49 4.97 -1.74 12.13
N ALA A 50 5.09 -1.43 10.83
CA ALA A 50 6.17 -0.57 10.36
C ALA A 50 5.89 0.89 10.75
N SER A 51 6.94 1.70 10.91
CA SER A 51 6.73 3.15 11.01
C SER A 51 6.05 3.65 9.73
N VAL A 52 5.26 4.71 9.85
CA VAL A 52 4.61 5.36 8.72
C VAL A 52 5.64 5.74 7.66
N GLU A 53 6.77 6.33 8.06
CA GLU A 53 7.89 6.67 7.18
C GLU A 53 8.36 5.46 6.35
N ARG A 54 8.61 4.33 7.01
CA ARG A 54 9.08 3.10 6.36
C ARG A 54 8.06 2.56 5.36
N LEU A 55 6.77 2.61 5.72
CA LEU A 55 5.68 2.23 4.83
C LEU A 55 5.65 3.13 3.58
N PHE A 56 5.77 4.45 3.76
CA PHE A 56 5.81 5.41 2.65
C PHE A 56 7.05 5.21 1.75
N THR A 57 8.22 4.92 2.31
CA THR A 57 9.40 4.57 1.50
C THR A 57 9.13 3.37 0.61
N VAL A 58 8.49 2.31 1.14
CA VAL A 58 8.14 1.12 0.37
C VAL A 58 7.13 1.45 -0.74
N LEU A 59 6.11 2.25 -0.44
CA LEU A 59 5.11 2.69 -1.43
C LEU A 59 5.75 3.49 -2.57
N GLN A 60 6.63 4.44 -2.25
CA GLN A 60 7.37 5.22 -3.25
C GLN A 60 8.24 4.32 -4.15
N MET A 61 8.94 3.34 -3.58
CA MET A 61 9.73 2.37 -4.35
C MET A 61 8.86 1.50 -5.27
N LEU A 62 7.63 1.21 -4.84
CA LEU A 62 6.62 0.55 -5.65
C LEU A 62 5.91 1.51 -6.63
N ARG A 63 6.25 2.80 -6.66
CA ARG A 63 5.53 3.86 -7.41
C ARG A 63 4.02 3.84 -7.13
N VAL A 64 3.67 3.71 -5.86
CA VAL A 64 2.31 3.78 -5.33
C VAL A 64 2.21 5.03 -4.47
N GLU A 65 1.12 5.77 -4.63
CA GLU A 65 0.80 6.95 -3.83
C GLU A 65 -0.40 6.68 -2.91
N VAL A 66 -0.53 7.46 -1.84
CA VAL A 66 -1.64 7.38 -0.90
C VAL A 66 -2.60 8.53 -1.20
N HIS A 67 -3.85 8.19 -1.46
CA HIS A 67 -4.95 9.15 -1.60
C HIS A 67 -5.82 9.13 -0.35
N LEU A 68 -6.04 10.30 0.26
CA LEU A 68 -6.98 10.48 1.35
C LEU A 68 -8.29 11.03 0.77
N ARG A 69 -9.41 10.39 1.09
CA ARG A 69 -10.75 10.82 0.68
C ARG A 69 -11.66 10.81 1.92
N PRO A 70 -12.55 11.80 2.10
CA PRO A 70 -13.57 11.75 3.13
C PRO A 70 -14.47 10.52 2.94
N MET A 71 -14.83 9.84 4.03
CA MET A 71 -15.63 8.60 3.96
C MET A 71 -17.09 8.87 3.55
N ASP A 72 -17.58 10.08 3.82
CA ASP A 72 -18.92 10.61 3.58
C ASP A 72 -19.12 11.20 2.17
N GLN A 73 -18.03 11.45 1.42
CA GLN A 73 -18.12 12.04 0.08
C GLN A 73 -18.71 11.11 -0.98
N GLN A 74 -18.79 9.80 -0.71
CA GLN A 74 -19.43 8.83 -1.61
C GLN A 74 -20.96 8.89 -1.55
N ASP A 75 -21.54 9.29 -0.41
CA ASP A 75 -22.99 9.42 -0.24
C ASP A 75 -23.52 10.67 -0.95
N ALA A 76 -22.77 11.78 -0.91
CA ALA A 76 -23.19 13.05 -1.50
C ALA A 76 -23.35 13.03 -3.03
N ASN A 77 -22.59 12.17 -3.73
CA ASN A 77 -22.68 12.08 -5.19
C ASN A 77 -23.79 11.12 -5.65
N ALA A 78 -24.20 10.16 -4.80
CA ALA A 78 -25.38 9.33 -5.05
C ALA A 78 -26.67 10.16 -4.91
N SER A 79 -26.75 11.04 -3.92
CA SER A 79 -27.90 11.94 -3.73
C SER A 79 -28.08 12.98 -4.85
N LYS A 80 -27.04 13.23 -5.65
CA LYS A 80 -27.07 14.23 -6.74
C LYS A 80 -27.62 13.68 -8.07
N LEU A 81 -27.74 12.35 -8.19
CA LEU A 81 -28.26 11.67 -9.39
C LEU A 81 -29.74 11.25 -9.25
N GLU A 82 -30.38 11.52 -8.10
CA GLU A 82 -31.80 11.24 -7.86
C GLU A 82 -32.71 12.46 -8.10
N TRP A 83 -32.29 13.42 -8.92
CA TRP A 83 -33.12 14.55 -9.37
C TRP A 83 -33.12 14.62 -10.90
#